data_AF-A0A087L154-F1
#
_entry.id   AF-A0A087L154-F1
#
_cell.length_a   1.000
_cell.length_b   1.000
_cell.length_c   1.000
_cell.angle_alpha   90.00
_cell.angle_beta   90.00
_cell.angle_gamma   90.00
#
_symmetry.space_group_name_H-M   'P 1'
#
loop_
_entity.id
_entity.type
_entity.pdbx_description
1 polymer ?
#
loop_
_entity_poly.entity_id
_entity_poly.type
_entity_poly.pdbx_seq_one_letter_code
_entity_poly.pdbx_strand_id
1 'polypeptide(L)'
;MINITKDMFVEVMNDALQGKRENLEMRLRIIIRKLKKDSPELASELSDALMRNVDSLSVVRGMPVNRQPAPVDADTRQKLLVETYPVHLSVDPLWPEHIVTSLTRFVSEWEKRKKLLDNGLLPSRSLLMDGPPGVGKTLAAKWLAEKLNLPLLTLDLASVMSSFLGKTGNNIRAVLDYARSFPCILLLDEFDSIAKKRDDASDVGELKRLVTVLLQAIDEWPHTSILVAATNHGDLLDPAVWRRFDRVVGFDYPSEDLIRKFLIKNDIPQGVAGNISDRLVGRSFAVIERSINQAKRNSILEGIPVNKAMIEELFEGESLEKLVKVMHEKGMSQRLISSELSLSRPLVKKLIEIGGAENEK
;
A
#
# COMPACT_ATOMS: atom_id res chain seq x y z
N MET A 1 47.09 14.12 2.30
CA MET A 1 47.11 14.54 0.89
C MET A 1 45.72 14.32 0.34
N ILE A 2 45.09 15.40 -0.14
CA ILE A 2 43.72 15.48 -0.63
C ILE A 2 43.50 14.42 -1.73
N ASN A 3 42.50 13.56 -1.60
CA ASN A 3 42.01 12.74 -2.71
C ASN A 3 40.53 13.09 -3.00
N ILE A 4 40.30 14.38 -3.25
CA ILE A 4 39.23 14.78 -4.16
C ILE A 4 39.74 14.33 -5.53
N THR A 5 39.23 13.20 -6.01
CA THR A 5 39.61 12.69 -7.33
C THR A 5 39.22 13.73 -8.38
N LYS A 6 40.04 13.89 -9.43
CA LYS A 6 39.73 14.75 -10.58
C LYS A 6 38.32 14.47 -11.11
N ASP A 7 37.90 13.21 -11.01
CA ASP A 7 36.56 12.73 -11.37
C ASP A 7 35.43 13.42 -10.60
N MET A 8 35.59 13.68 -9.29
CA MET A 8 34.57 14.36 -8.48
C MET A 8 34.34 15.80 -8.95
N PHE A 9 35.38 16.47 -9.42
CA PHE A 9 35.26 17.85 -9.91
C PHE A 9 34.58 17.88 -11.29
N VAL A 10 34.94 16.94 -12.17
CA VAL A 10 34.28 16.75 -13.47
C VAL A 10 32.79 16.42 -13.27
N GLU A 11 32.48 15.59 -12.29
CA GLU A 11 31.12 15.21 -11.91
C GLU A 11 30.27 16.39 -11.42
N VAL A 12 30.82 17.23 -10.54
CA VAL A 12 30.17 18.47 -10.09
C VAL A 12 29.91 19.42 -11.26
N MET A 13 30.88 19.59 -12.15
CA MET A 13 30.69 20.39 -13.35
C MET A 13 29.60 19.84 -14.27
N ASN A 14 29.57 18.52 -14.47
CA ASN A 14 28.55 17.87 -15.29
C ASN A 14 27.15 18.05 -14.69
N ASP A 15 26.99 17.88 -13.37
CA ASP A 15 25.69 18.11 -12.73
C ASP A 15 25.24 19.57 -12.80
N ALA A 16 26.18 20.51 -12.67
CA ALA A 16 25.90 21.94 -12.81
C ALA A 16 25.46 22.30 -14.24
N LEU A 17 26.17 21.80 -15.26
CA LEU A 17 25.85 22.06 -16.66
C LEU A 17 24.56 21.37 -17.12
N GLN A 18 24.22 20.21 -16.52
CA GLN A 18 22.98 19.47 -16.80
C GLN A 18 21.78 19.95 -15.97
N GLY A 19 21.95 20.96 -15.11
CA GLY A 19 20.87 21.45 -14.26
C GLY A 19 20.38 20.46 -13.19
N LYS A 20 21.17 19.42 -12.90
CA LYS A 20 20.84 18.38 -11.91
C LYS A 20 21.13 18.88 -10.50
N ARG A 21 20.32 19.83 -10.04
CA ARG A 21 20.53 20.59 -8.80
C ARG A 21 20.67 19.71 -7.56
N GLU A 22 19.87 18.64 -7.45
CA GLU A 22 19.93 17.72 -6.30
C GLU A 22 21.22 16.90 -6.27
N ASN A 23 21.69 16.42 -7.43
CA ASN A 23 22.96 15.70 -7.55
C ASN A 23 24.14 16.64 -7.27
N LEU A 24 24.07 17.87 -7.78
CA LEU A 24 25.07 18.90 -7.54
C LEU A 24 25.18 19.22 -6.05
N GLU A 25 24.06 19.48 -5.37
CA GLU A 25 24.02 19.76 -3.94
C GLU A 25 24.56 18.58 -3.11
N MET A 26 24.22 17.34 -3.50
CA MET A 26 24.75 16.14 -2.87
C MET A 26 26.27 16.03 -3.02
N ARG A 27 26.79 16.17 -4.24
CA ARG A 27 28.23 16.07 -4.52
C ARG A 27 29.03 17.18 -3.83
N LEU A 28 28.51 18.41 -3.80
CA LEU A 28 29.11 19.52 -3.07
C LEU A 28 29.17 19.22 -1.56
N ARG A 29 28.14 18.62 -0.95
CA ARG A 29 28.17 18.21 0.46
C ARG A 29 29.21 17.11 0.75
N ILE A 30 29.40 16.17 -0.17
CA ILE A 30 30.45 15.13 -0.06
C ILE A 30 31.84 15.78 -0.12
N ILE A 31 32.05 16.72 -1.04
CA ILE A 31 33.30 17.47 -1.17
C ILE A 31 33.58 18.29 0.10
N ILE A 32 32.60 19.05 0.60
CA ILE A 32 32.70 19.79 1.86
C ILE A 32 33.10 18.87 3.02
N ARG A 33 32.49 17.68 3.12
CA ARG A 33 32.82 16.70 4.17
C ARG A 33 34.26 16.17 4.07
N LYS A 34 34.75 15.91 2.85
CA LYS A 34 36.16 15.52 2.64
C LYS A 34 37.11 16.67 2.97
N LEU A 35 36.73 17.90 2.65
CA LEU A 35 37.52 19.11 2.93
C LEU A 35 37.59 19.44 4.43
N LYS A 36 36.60 19.07 5.25
CA LYS A 36 36.63 19.33 6.71
C LYS A 36 37.88 18.81 7.43
N LYS A 37 38.51 17.75 6.91
CA LYS A 37 39.70 17.14 7.52
C LYS A 37 41.00 17.89 7.16
N ASP A 38 41.06 18.46 5.97
CA ASP A 38 42.29 19.01 5.39
C ASP A 38 42.26 20.56 5.27
N SER A 39 41.08 21.17 5.15
CA SER A 39 40.88 22.62 4.98
C SER A 39 39.53 23.05 5.59
N PRO A 40 39.46 23.19 6.93
CA PRO A 40 38.22 23.48 7.65
C PRO A 40 37.62 24.84 7.31
N GLU A 41 38.44 25.86 7.02
CA GLU A 41 37.99 27.21 6.63
C GLU A 41 37.20 27.17 5.31
N LEU A 42 37.78 26.57 4.26
CA LEU A 42 37.16 26.45 2.94
C LEU A 42 35.91 25.55 2.99
N ALA A 43 35.90 24.51 3.83
CA ALA A 43 34.72 23.69 4.07
C ALA A 43 33.58 24.48 4.73
N SER A 44 33.90 25.40 5.65
CA SER A 44 32.93 26.29 6.28
C SER A 44 32.35 27.27 5.25
N GLU A 45 33.21 27.92 4.46
CA GLU A 45 32.78 28.90 3.46
C GLU A 45 31.86 28.28 2.39
N LEU A 46 32.21 27.09 1.90
CA LEU A 46 31.35 26.34 0.96
C LEU A 46 30.05 25.86 1.62
N SER A 47 30.09 25.49 2.90
CA SER A 47 28.89 25.12 3.66
C SER A 47 27.95 26.32 3.81
N ASP A 48 28.49 27.50 4.10
CA ASP A 48 27.72 28.74 4.25
C ASP A 48 27.13 29.20 2.91
N ALA A 49 27.91 29.10 1.83
CA ALA A 49 27.41 29.37 0.48
C ALA A 49 26.28 28.41 0.07
N LEU A 50 26.35 27.13 0.45
CA LEU A 50 25.29 26.15 0.21
C LEU A 50 24.06 26.45 1.08
N MET A 51 24.24 26.78 2.36
CA MET A 51 23.15 27.12 3.30
C MET A 51 22.37 28.35 2.84
N ARG A 52 23.06 29.42 2.40
CA ARG A 52 22.41 30.63 1.87
C ARG A 52 21.52 30.37 0.66
N ASN A 53 21.82 29.33 -0.12
CA ASN A 53 21.00 28.90 -1.25
C ASN A 53 19.91 27.88 -0.88
N VAL A 54 20.05 27.19 0.26
CA VAL A 54 19.09 26.23 0.81
C VAL A 54 18.04 26.91 1.69
N ASP A 55 18.35 28.05 2.33
CA ASP A 55 17.38 28.79 3.15
C ASP A 55 16.26 29.47 2.35
N SER A 56 16.40 29.53 1.02
CA SER A 56 15.26 29.78 0.12
C SER A 56 14.19 28.68 0.16
N LEU A 57 14.49 27.52 0.77
CA LEU A 57 13.63 26.33 0.83
C LEU A 57 13.29 25.88 2.26
N SER A 58 13.88 26.49 3.31
CA SER A 58 13.70 26.05 4.71
C SER A 58 12.50 26.67 5.44
N VAL A 59 11.69 27.48 4.75
CA VAL A 59 10.33 27.86 5.20
C VAL A 59 9.38 26.68 4.96
N VAL A 60 9.56 25.59 5.70
CA VAL A 60 8.67 24.41 5.72
C VAL A 60 8.08 24.26 7.13
N ARG A 61 7.32 25.27 7.54
CA ARG A 61 6.23 25.14 8.52
C ARG A 61 5.10 26.04 8.03
N GLY A 62 4.13 25.39 7.39
CA GLY A 62 3.01 26.05 6.70
C GLY A 62 3.36 26.37 5.25
N MET A 63 3.03 25.47 4.31
CA MET A 63 3.10 25.78 2.88
C MET A 63 2.12 26.94 2.56
N PRO A 64 2.51 27.83 1.64
CA PRO A 64 2.30 27.55 0.23
C PRO A 64 3.63 27.65 -0.51
N VAL A 65 4.29 26.51 -0.72
CA VAL A 65 5.13 26.40 -1.92
C VAL A 65 4.14 26.46 -3.07
N ASN A 66 4.47 27.24 -4.10
CA ASN A 66 3.75 27.35 -5.36
C ASN A 66 3.68 25.97 -6.04
N ARG A 67 2.90 25.03 -5.47
CA ARG A 67 2.70 23.69 -5.98
C ARG A 67 1.98 23.88 -7.30
N GLN A 68 2.58 23.34 -8.36
CA GLN A 68 1.88 23.26 -9.63
C GLN A 68 0.51 22.59 -9.38
N PRO A 69 -0.56 23.06 -10.02
CA PRO A 69 -1.85 22.41 -9.86
C PRO A 69 -1.73 20.95 -10.28
N ALA A 70 -2.43 20.06 -9.56
CA ALA A 70 -2.45 18.65 -9.90
C ALA A 70 -2.81 18.49 -11.40
N PRO A 71 -2.11 17.60 -12.13
CA PRO A 71 -2.28 17.47 -13.55
C PRO A 71 -3.70 17.01 -13.88
N VAL A 72 -4.27 17.66 -14.89
CA VAL A 72 -5.56 17.34 -15.46
C VAL A 72 -5.39 16.96 -16.92
N ASP A 73 -6.31 16.15 -17.43
CA ASP A 73 -6.40 15.87 -18.85
C ASP A 73 -6.67 17.18 -19.62
N ALA A 74 -5.90 17.41 -20.68
CA ALA A 74 -5.91 18.68 -21.40
C ALA A 74 -7.25 19.02 -22.08
N ASP A 75 -8.04 18.00 -22.45
CA ASP A 75 -9.32 18.20 -23.15
C ASP A 75 -10.48 18.25 -22.16
N THR A 76 -10.54 17.27 -21.26
CA THR A 76 -11.69 17.05 -20.38
C THR A 76 -11.56 17.78 -19.04
N ARG A 77 -10.36 18.27 -18.71
CA ARG A 77 -10.00 18.80 -17.38
C ARG A 77 -10.25 17.82 -16.23
N GLN A 78 -10.40 16.54 -16.53
CA GLN A 78 -10.52 15.50 -15.51
C GLN A 78 -9.20 15.37 -14.75
N LYS A 79 -9.28 15.19 -13.44
CA LYS A 79 -8.09 14.99 -12.60
C LYS A 79 -7.48 13.64 -12.92
N LEU A 80 -6.16 13.61 -13.14
CA LEU A 80 -5.43 12.38 -13.43
C LEU A 80 -4.96 11.65 -12.16
N LEU A 81 -4.99 12.33 -11.01
CA LEU A 81 -4.62 11.78 -9.72
C LEU A 81 -5.49 12.32 -8.59
N VAL A 82 -5.52 11.58 -7.49
CA VAL A 82 -6.08 12.01 -6.21
C VAL A 82 -4.93 12.23 -5.23
N GLU A 83 -4.81 13.45 -4.71
CA GLU A 83 -3.85 13.78 -3.65
C GLU A 83 -4.53 13.71 -2.29
N THR A 84 -3.93 12.97 -1.36
CA THR A 84 -4.37 12.86 0.03
C THR A 84 -3.23 13.26 0.97
N TYR A 85 -3.44 14.32 1.74
CA TYR A 85 -2.56 14.74 2.83
C TYR A 85 -3.32 15.63 3.83
N PRO A 86 -3.12 15.48 5.15
CA PRO A 86 -2.45 14.36 5.82
C PRO A 86 -3.20 13.05 5.62
N VAL A 87 -2.45 11.95 5.47
CA VAL A 87 -3.05 10.61 5.38
C VAL A 87 -3.34 10.12 6.79
N HIS A 88 -4.59 9.76 7.06
CA HIS A 88 -5.02 9.16 8.31
C HIS A 88 -5.65 7.79 8.02
N LEU A 89 -5.21 6.77 8.75
CA LEU A 89 -5.84 5.46 8.69
C LEU A 89 -7.09 5.42 9.57
N SER A 90 -8.23 5.07 8.97
CA SER A 90 -9.46 4.81 9.72
C SER A 90 -9.42 3.48 10.47
N VAL A 91 -8.57 2.56 10.02
CA VAL A 91 -8.46 1.20 10.56
C VAL A 91 -6.99 0.82 10.69
N ASP A 92 -6.65 0.24 11.83
CA ASP A 92 -5.32 -0.34 12.04
C ASP A 92 -5.21 -1.66 11.24
N PRO A 93 -4.22 -1.80 10.34
CA PRO A 93 -4.15 -2.91 9.42
C PRO A 93 -3.77 -4.23 10.11
N LEU A 94 -4.36 -5.33 9.63
CA LEU A 94 -4.00 -6.68 10.02
C LEU A 94 -3.38 -7.39 8.83
N TRP A 95 -2.10 -7.75 8.92
CA TRP A 95 -1.38 -8.50 7.90
C TRP A 95 -0.59 -9.66 8.50
N PRO A 96 -0.27 -10.68 7.70
CA PRO A 96 0.75 -11.68 8.02
C PRO A 96 2.08 -11.07 8.48
N GLU A 97 2.77 -11.77 9.38
CA GLU A 97 4.01 -11.29 10.00
C GLU A 97 5.10 -10.96 8.98
N HIS A 98 5.21 -11.74 7.89
CA HIS A 98 6.19 -11.47 6.83
C HIS A 98 5.92 -10.16 6.10
N ILE A 99 4.65 -9.79 5.91
CA ILE A 99 4.24 -8.52 5.30
C ILE A 99 4.54 -7.37 6.26
N VAL A 100 4.12 -7.49 7.52
CA VAL A 100 4.40 -6.47 8.56
C VAL A 100 5.89 -6.22 8.68
N THR A 101 6.69 -7.29 8.71
CA THR A 101 8.16 -7.20 8.78
C THR A 101 8.73 -6.49 7.55
N SER A 102 8.26 -6.84 6.36
CA SER A 102 8.74 -6.26 5.11
C SER A 102 8.42 -4.76 5.01
N LEU A 103 7.18 -4.36 5.32
CA LEU A 103 6.76 -2.97 5.31
C LEU A 103 7.45 -2.15 6.40
N THR A 104 7.60 -2.69 7.61
CA THR A 104 8.27 -2.00 8.72
C THR A 104 9.76 -1.82 8.45
N ARG A 105 10.43 -2.79 7.82
CA ARG A 105 11.82 -2.64 7.37
C ARG A 105 11.95 -1.53 6.33
N PHE A 106 11.03 -1.48 5.36
CA PHE A 106 11.00 -0.41 4.36
C PHE A 106 10.82 0.98 5.01
N VAL A 107 9.89 1.12 5.97
CA VAL A 107 9.73 2.36 6.75
C VAL A 107 11.02 2.71 7.49
N SER A 108 11.63 1.74 8.18
CA SER A 108 12.88 1.98 8.92
C SER A 108 14.04 2.41 8.02
N GLU A 109 14.09 1.97 6.76
CA GLU A 109 15.09 2.43 5.79
C GLU A 109 14.91 3.91 5.48
N TRP A 110 13.67 4.36 5.28
CA TRP A 110 13.34 5.75 4.99
C TRP A 110 13.53 6.70 6.19
N GLU A 111 13.23 6.24 7.40
CA GLU A 111 13.51 6.97 8.64
C GLU A 111 15.02 7.13 8.85
N LYS A 112 15.79 6.07 8.56
CA LYS A 112 17.25 6.05 8.70
C LYS A 112 17.99 6.45 7.42
N ARG A 113 17.31 7.09 6.45
CA ARG A 113 17.90 7.45 5.15
C ARG A 113 19.20 8.23 5.26
N LYS A 114 19.30 9.14 6.24
CA LYS A 114 20.54 9.90 6.51
C LYS A 114 21.70 8.98 6.87
N LYS A 115 21.47 7.98 7.72
CA LYS A 115 22.47 6.97 8.11
C LYS A 115 22.86 6.07 6.94
N LEU A 116 21.91 5.69 6.08
CA LEU A 116 22.22 4.93 4.86
C LEU A 116 23.12 5.75 3.93
N LEU A 117 22.74 7.01 3.68
CA LEU A 117 23.50 7.94 2.86
C LEU A 117 24.92 8.19 3.40
N ASP A 118 25.06 8.34 4.72
CA ASP A 118 26.36 8.47 5.39
C ASP A 118 27.28 7.26 5.18
N ASN A 119 26.72 6.10 4.84
CA ASN A 119 27.45 4.86 4.54
C ASN A 119 27.45 4.52 3.03
N GLY A 120 27.06 5.46 2.16
CA GLY A 120 27.06 5.27 0.71
C GLY A 120 25.93 4.38 0.19
N LEU A 121 24.88 4.15 0.98
CA LEU A 121 23.70 3.37 0.60
C LEU A 121 22.49 4.29 0.37
N LEU A 122 21.64 3.91 -0.57
CA LEU A 122 20.39 4.60 -0.88
C LEU A 122 19.21 3.76 -0.34
N PRO A 123 18.15 4.40 0.21
CA PRO A 123 16.94 3.67 0.57
C PRO A 123 16.25 3.13 -0.69
N SER A 124 15.55 2.01 -0.56
CA SER A 124 14.67 1.51 -1.61
C SER A 124 13.59 2.55 -1.94
N ARG A 125 13.42 2.86 -3.22
CA ARG A 125 12.51 3.91 -3.72
C ARG A 125 11.27 3.37 -4.41
N SER A 126 11.26 2.07 -4.74
CA SER A 126 10.13 1.41 -5.40
C SER A 126 9.68 0.14 -4.69
N LEU A 127 8.36 -0.06 -4.62
CA LEU A 127 7.72 -1.19 -3.96
C LEU A 127 6.59 -1.75 -4.83
N LEU A 128 6.69 -3.02 -5.23
CA LEU A 128 5.62 -3.76 -5.88
C LEU A 128 4.87 -4.60 -4.85
N MET A 129 3.55 -4.43 -4.78
CA MET A 129 2.64 -5.23 -3.96
C MET A 129 1.82 -6.13 -4.88
N ASP A 130 2.02 -7.44 -4.78
CA ASP A 130 1.27 -8.44 -5.55
C ASP A 130 0.40 -9.26 -4.61
N GLY A 131 -0.73 -9.78 -5.09
CA GLY A 131 -1.58 -10.70 -4.34
C GLY A 131 -3.06 -10.59 -4.71
N PRO A 132 -3.95 -11.39 -4.10
CA PRO A 132 -5.38 -11.38 -4.41
C PRO A 132 -6.07 -10.02 -4.13
N PRO A 133 -7.25 -9.76 -4.71
CA PRO A 133 -8.02 -8.57 -4.40
C PRO A 133 -8.55 -8.57 -2.96
N GLY A 134 -8.52 -7.40 -2.31
CA GLY A 134 -9.12 -7.21 -0.98
C GLY A 134 -8.28 -7.69 0.21
N VAL A 135 -6.98 -7.96 0.01
CA VAL A 135 -6.02 -8.34 1.08
C VAL A 135 -5.30 -7.13 1.73
N GLY A 136 -5.63 -5.90 1.30
CA GLY A 136 -5.14 -4.68 1.93
C GLY A 136 -3.91 -4.02 1.30
N LYS A 137 -3.64 -4.23 0.00
CA LYS A 137 -2.53 -3.56 -0.72
C LYS A 137 -2.66 -2.03 -0.74
N THR A 138 -3.81 -1.51 -1.16
CA THR A 138 -4.10 -0.06 -1.12
C THR A 138 -4.04 0.50 0.30
N LEU A 139 -4.47 -0.29 1.30
CA LEU A 139 -4.35 0.06 2.72
C LEU A 139 -2.88 0.15 3.16
N ALA A 140 -2.01 -0.74 2.66
CA ALA A 140 -0.58 -0.71 2.95
C ALA A 140 0.09 0.54 2.39
N ALA A 141 -0.28 1.00 1.19
CA ALA A 141 0.21 2.28 0.67
C ALA A 141 -0.21 3.48 1.53
N LYS A 142 -1.46 3.51 2.00
CA LYS A 142 -1.95 4.53 2.95
C LYS A 142 -1.19 4.47 4.28
N TRP A 143 -0.94 3.27 4.79
CA TRP A 143 -0.16 3.06 6.01
C TRP A 143 1.28 3.56 5.86
N LEU A 144 1.94 3.30 4.73
CA LEU A 144 3.29 3.83 4.46
C LEU A 144 3.28 5.36 4.45
N ALA A 145 2.28 5.98 3.82
CA ALA A 145 2.16 7.43 3.73
C ALA A 145 1.93 8.08 5.10
N GLU A 146 1.07 7.49 5.93
CA GLU A 146 0.85 7.93 7.32
C GLU A 146 2.14 7.78 8.16
N LYS A 147 2.80 6.62 8.12
CA LYS A 147 4.01 6.36 8.92
C LYS A 147 5.17 7.27 8.55
N LEU A 148 5.33 7.57 7.26
CA LEU A 148 6.41 8.44 6.77
C LEU A 148 6.00 9.92 6.74
N ASN A 149 4.75 10.24 7.09
CA ASN A 149 4.16 11.59 7.00
C ASN A 149 4.38 12.23 5.61
N LEU A 150 4.10 11.46 4.56
CA LEU A 150 4.22 11.89 3.18
C LEU A 150 2.84 12.02 2.52
N PRO A 151 2.63 12.96 1.59
CA PRO A 151 1.45 12.98 0.73
C PRO A 151 1.33 11.68 -0.06
N LEU A 152 0.11 11.16 -0.17
CA LEU A 152 -0.21 10.02 -1.03
C LEU A 152 -0.87 10.54 -2.31
N LEU A 153 -0.23 10.30 -3.45
CA LEU A 153 -0.77 10.55 -4.78
C LEU A 153 -1.24 9.23 -5.36
N THR A 154 -2.53 9.06 -5.60
CA THR A 154 -3.07 7.86 -6.25
C THR A 154 -3.39 8.18 -7.70
N LEU A 155 -2.73 7.49 -8.63
CA LEU A 155 -3.00 7.61 -10.06
C LEU A 155 -4.38 7.01 -10.37
N ASP A 156 -5.22 7.77 -11.05
CA ASP A 156 -6.48 7.24 -11.58
C ASP A 156 -6.23 6.65 -12.96
N LEU A 157 -5.97 5.34 -13.00
CA LEU A 157 -5.73 4.63 -14.25
C LEU A 157 -6.93 4.66 -15.20
N ALA A 158 -8.16 4.71 -14.69
CA ALA A 158 -9.36 4.79 -15.52
C ALA A 158 -9.43 6.13 -16.26
N SER A 159 -9.16 7.23 -15.56
CA SER A 159 -9.11 8.58 -16.16
C SER A 159 -7.95 8.74 -17.14
N VAL A 160 -6.81 8.09 -16.89
CA VAL A 160 -5.65 8.11 -17.79
C VAL A 160 -5.89 7.31 -19.06
N MET A 161 -6.55 6.15 -18.95
CA MET A 161 -6.82 5.23 -20.06
C MET A 161 -8.04 5.63 -20.92
N SER A 162 -8.92 6.50 -20.42
CA SER A 162 -10.08 7.01 -21.16
C SER A 162 -9.69 8.07 -22.20
N SER A 163 -8.57 8.76 -21.99
CA SER A 163 -7.95 9.64 -22.97
C SER A 163 -7.49 8.84 -24.20
N PHE A 164 -7.69 9.36 -25.41
CA PHE A 164 -7.21 8.73 -26.65
C PHE A 164 -5.75 8.26 -26.49
N LEU A 165 -5.44 7.01 -26.88
CA LEU A 165 -4.20 6.28 -26.57
C LEU A 165 -2.88 7.04 -26.83
N GLY A 166 -2.86 7.99 -27.76
CA GLY A 166 -1.71 8.88 -27.99
C GLY A 166 -1.46 9.92 -26.88
N LYS A 167 -2.51 10.31 -26.14
CA LYS A 167 -2.51 11.29 -25.04
C LYS A 167 -2.26 10.64 -23.67
N THR A 168 -2.65 9.37 -23.50
CA THR A 168 -2.40 8.57 -22.28
C THR A 168 -0.95 8.66 -21.82
N GLY A 169 0.01 8.58 -22.74
CA GLY A 169 1.43 8.67 -22.41
C GLY A 169 1.87 10.05 -21.90
N ASN A 170 1.27 11.13 -22.42
CA ASN A 170 1.55 12.49 -21.93
C ASN A 170 0.92 12.73 -20.56
N ASN A 171 -0.29 12.22 -20.35
CA ASN A 171 -0.97 12.28 -19.05
C ASN A 171 -0.18 11.54 -17.97
N ILE A 172 0.31 10.33 -18.26
CA ILE A 172 1.19 9.59 -17.35
C ILE A 172 2.47 10.38 -17.04
N ARG A 173 3.17 10.91 -18.06
CA ARG A 173 4.37 11.73 -17.84
C ARG A 173 4.09 12.94 -16.96
N ALA A 174 2.99 13.66 -17.21
CA ALA A 174 2.60 14.80 -16.40
C ALA A 174 2.37 14.42 -14.92
N VAL A 175 1.74 13.27 -14.65
CA VAL A 175 1.58 12.76 -13.29
C VAL A 175 2.92 12.38 -12.65
N LEU A 176 3.78 11.70 -13.40
CA LEU A 176 5.10 11.31 -12.91
C LEU A 176 5.97 12.54 -12.60
N ASP A 177 6.00 13.52 -13.49
CA ASP A 177 6.77 14.75 -13.30
C ASP A 177 6.23 15.59 -12.14
N TYR A 178 4.91 15.65 -11.98
CA TYR A 178 4.29 16.26 -10.80
C TYR A 178 4.73 15.54 -9.52
N ALA A 179 4.65 14.21 -9.47
CA ALA A 179 5.04 13.40 -8.32
C ALA A 179 6.56 13.43 -8.04
N ARG A 180 7.39 13.71 -9.05
CA ARG A 180 8.85 13.92 -8.89
C ARG A 180 9.19 15.28 -8.31
N SER A 181 8.30 16.27 -8.43
CA SER A 181 8.60 17.66 -8.04
C SER A 181 8.62 17.92 -6.54
N PHE A 182 8.14 16.98 -5.71
CA PHE A 182 8.20 17.06 -4.25
C PHE A 182 8.18 15.68 -3.59
N PRO A 183 8.65 15.54 -2.33
CA PRO A 183 8.60 14.28 -1.59
C PRO A 183 7.16 13.76 -1.41
N CYS A 184 6.86 12.60 -1.96
CA CYS A 184 5.54 11.96 -1.86
C CYS A 184 5.63 10.44 -2.00
N ILE A 185 4.49 9.77 -1.80
CA ILE A 185 4.26 8.40 -2.24
C ILE A 185 3.32 8.43 -3.45
N LEU A 186 3.79 7.97 -4.61
CA LEU A 186 2.94 7.72 -5.78
C LEU A 186 2.45 6.28 -5.76
N LEU A 187 1.14 6.09 -5.72
CA LEU A 187 0.47 4.79 -5.81
C LEU A 187 -0.09 4.60 -7.23
N LEU A 188 0.39 3.56 -7.89
CA LEU A 188 -0.18 2.97 -9.09
C LEU A 188 -1.04 1.77 -8.66
N ASP A 189 -2.30 2.02 -8.32
CA ASP A 189 -3.24 0.95 -7.96
C ASP A 189 -3.78 0.27 -9.22
N GLU A 190 -4.18 -0.99 -9.13
CA GLU A 190 -4.60 -1.82 -10.29
C GLU A 190 -3.60 -1.78 -11.46
N PHE A 191 -2.31 -1.95 -11.15
CA PHE A 191 -1.22 -1.86 -12.12
C PHE A 191 -1.32 -2.92 -13.25
N ASP A 192 -1.99 -4.04 -12.97
CA ASP A 192 -2.35 -5.08 -13.95
C ASP A 192 -3.33 -4.60 -15.02
N SER A 193 -4.08 -3.52 -14.78
CA SER A 193 -4.98 -2.93 -15.77
C SER A 193 -4.22 -2.39 -17.01
N ILE A 194 -2.93 -2.08 -16.85
CA ILE A 194 -2.01 -1.67 -17.91
C ILE A 194 -1.45 -2.89 -18.68
N ALA A 195 -1.45 -4.07 -18.07
CA ALA A 195 -0.93 -5.30 -18.65
C ALA A 195 -1.98 -6.16 -19.37
N LYS A 196 -3.27 -5.96 -19.10
CA LYS A 196 -4.36 -6.65 -19.81
C LYS A 196 -4.29 -6.30 -21.30
N LYS A 197 -3.88 -7.28 -22.12
CA LYS A 197 -3.92 -7.19 -23.59
C LYS A 197 -5.32 -6.74 -24.02
N ARG A 198 -5.43 -5.54 -24.60
CA ARG A 198 -6.57 -5.23 -25.44
C ARG A 198 -6.37 -5.99 -26.76
N ASP A 199 -7.37 -6.75 -27.18
CA ASP A 199 -7.32 -7.61 -28.37
C ASP A 199 -7.28 -6.82 -29.69
N ASP A 200 -7.38 -5.50 -29.64
CA ASP A 200 -7.30 -4.63 -30.81
C ASP A 200 -5.84 -4.40 -31.25
N ALA A 201 -5.51 -4.82 -32.48
CA ALA A 201 -4.16 -4.76 -33.04
C ALA A 201 -3.53 -3.36 -33.07
N SER A 202 -4.35 -2.29 -33.08
CA SER A 202 -3.90 -0.89 -32.97
C SER A 202 -3.47 -0.52 -31.55
N ASP A 203 -4.13 -1.07 -30.54
CA ASP A 203 -3.97 -0.69 -29.13
C ASP A 203 -2.72 -1.35 -28.51
N VAL A 204 -2.32 -2.50 -29.04
CA VAL A 204 -1.15 -3.26 -28.59
C VAL A 204 0.16 -2.46 -28.70
N GLY A 205 0.31 -1.63 -29.74
CA GLY A 205 1.52 -0.82 -29.96
C GLY A 205 1.66 0.32 -28.94
N GLU A 206 0.59 1.07 -28.72
CA GLU A 206 0.56 2.17 -27.76
C GLU A 206 0.66 1.68 -26.32
N LEU A 207 -0.01 0.56 -25.97
CA LEU A 207 0.09 -0.04 -24.64
C LEU A 207 1.53 -0.44 -24.30
N LYS A 208 2.26 -1.05 -25.24
CA LYS A 208 3.69 -1.36 -25.07
C LYS A 208 4.52 -0.10 -24.83
N ARG A 209 4.19 1.01 -25.50
CA ARG A 209 4.86 2.31 -25.28
C ARG A 209 4.58 2.84 -23.89
N LEU A 210 3.35 2.73 -23.38
CA LEU A 210 2.99 3.14 -22.01
C LEU A 210 3.74 2.32 -20.96
N VAL A 211 3.76 0.99 -21.11
CA VAL A 211 4.53 0.10 -20.22
C VAL A 211 6.00 0.51 -20.21
N THR A 212 6.58 0.79 -21.38
CA THR A 212 7.98 1.24 -21.49
C THR A 212 8.21 2.55 -20.73
N VAL A 213 7.30 3.53 -20.87
CA VAL A 213 7.38 4.81 -20.14
C VAL A 213 7.32 4.60 -18.63
N LEU A 214 6.44 3.72 -18.15
CA LEU A 214 6.33 3.41 -16.72
C LEU A 214 7.56 2.69 -16.18
N LEU A 215 8.13 1.74 -16.94
CA LEU A 215 9.36 1.06 -16.57
C LEU A 215 10.54 2.03 -16.49
N GLN A 216 10.68 2.92 -17.47
CA GLN A 216 11.67 4.01 -17.44
C GLN A 216 11.45 4.92 -16.23
N ALA A 217 10.18 5.22 -15.90
CA ALA A 217 9.87 6.06 -14.76
C ALA A 217 10.27 5.44 -13.42
N ILE A 218 10.15 4.11 -13.27
CA ILE A 218 10.62 3.35 -12.11
C ILE A 218 12.15 3.42 -12.01
N ASP A 219 12.86 3.23 -13.14
CA ASP A 219 14.32 3.30 -13.20
C ASP A 219 14.87 4.70 -12.83
N GLU A 220 14.16 5.75 -13.23
CA GLU A 220 14.53 7.15 -13.00
C GLU A 220 13.89 7.76 -11.74
N TRP A 221 13.23 6.96 -10.90
CA TRP A 221 12.48 7.49 -9.77
C TRP A 221 13.39 8.19 -8.73
N PRO A 222 13.04 9.38 -8.22
CA PRO A 222 13.93 10.12 -7.32
C PRO A 222 14.00 9.47 -5.93
N HIS A 223 15.15 9.58 -5.26
CA HIS A 223 15.33 9.06 -3.89
C HIS A 223 14.65 9.91 -2.81
N THR A 224 13.95 10.97 -3.20
CA THR A 224 13.16 11.84 -2.33
C THR A 224 11.70 11.38 -2.20
N SER A 225 11.24 10.52 -3.11
CA SER A 225 9.86 10.02 -3.18
C SER A 225 9.81 8.49 -3.29
N ILE A 226 8.64 7.91 -3.03
CA ILE A 226 8.40 6.45 -3.10
C ILE A 226 7.41 6.16 -4.23
N LEU A 227 7.70 5.18 -5.07
CA LEU A 227 6.77 4.62 -6.04
C LEU A 227 6.24 3.29 -5.51
N VAL A 228 4.93 3.18 -5.34
CA VAL A 228 4.23 1.95 -4.98
C VAL A 228 3.37 1.52 -6.14
N ALA A 229 3.49 0.27 -6.58
CA ALA A 229 2.56 -0.35 -7.52
C ALA A 229 1.82 -1.49 -6.82
N ALA A 230 0.50 -1.56 -6.98
CA ALA A 230 -0.32 -2.63 -6.46
C ALA A 230 -1.01 -3.38 -7.61
N THR A 231 -0.90 -4.70 -7.63
CA THR A 231 -1.50 -5.56 -8.65
C THR A 231 -2.34 -6.66 -8.01
N ASN A 232 -3.47 -7.01 -8.64
CA ASN A 232 -4.28 -8.16 -8.24
C ASN A 232 -3.91 -9.44 -8.99
N HIS A 233 -3.23 -9.29 -10.13
CA HIS A 233 -2.87 -10.36 -11.06
C HIS A 233 -1.40 -10.20 -11.47
N GLY A 234 -0.48 -10.47 -10.56
CA GLY A 234 0.96 -10.41 -10.83
C GLY A 234 1.42 -11.33 -11.97
N ASP A 235 0.71 -12.43 -12.20
CA ASP A 235 0.93 -13.38 -13.29
C ASP A 235 0.74 -12.77 -14.69
N LEU A 236 -0.06 -11.69 -14.79
CA LEU A 236 -0.26 -10.95 -16.04
C LEU A 236 0.86 -9.94 -16.33
N LEU A 237 1.69 -9.62 -15.34
CA LEU A 237 2.78 -8.67 -15.50
C LEU A 237 3.98 -9.32 -16.19
N ASP A 238 4.62 -8.57 -17.10
CA ASP A 238 5.87 -9.00 -17.71
C ASP A 238 6.94 -9.25 -16.62
N PRO A 239 7.66 -10.40 -16.62
CA PRO A 239 8.76 -10.66 -15.70
C PRO A 239 9.82 -9.55 -15.60
N ALA A 240 9.98 -8.72 -16.64
CA ALA A 240 10.87 -7.56 -16.63
C ALA A 240 10.44 -6.48 -15.62
N VAL A 241 9.14 -6.32 -15.38
CA VAL A 241 8.58 -5.37 -14.40
C VAL A 241 9.10 -5.70 -13.00
N TRP A 242 9.00 -6.96 -12.60
CA TRP A 242 9.38 -7.42 -11.26
C TRP A 242 10.84 -7.07 -10.90
N ARG A 243 11.74 -7.14 -11.89
CA ARG A 243 13.18 -6.87 -11.70
C ARG A 243 13.53 -5.38 -11.58
N ARG A 244 12.56 -4.48 -11.82
CA ARG A 244 12.75 -3.02 -11.78
C ARG A 244 12.36 -2.42 -10.44
N PHE A 245 11.57 -3.14 -9.65
CA PHE A 245 11.23 -2.74 -8.30
C PHE A 245 12.34 -3.15 -7.33
N ASP A 246 12.72 -2.25 -6.44
CA ASP A 246 13.72 -2.52 -5.41
C ASP A 246 13.22 -3.56 -4.41
N ARG A 247 11.90 -3.54 -4.15
CA ARG A 247 11.23 -4.51 -3.28
C ARG A 247 9.94 -5.01 -3.87
N VAL A 248 9.67 -6.28 -3.60
CA VAL A 248 8.43 -6.95 -3.91
C VAL A 248 7.86 -7.54 -2.61
N VAL A 249 6.59 -7.29 -2.35
CA VAL A 249 5.87 -7.84 -1.20
C VAL A 249 4.64 -8.59 -1.71
N GLY A 250 4.64 -9.91 -1.51
CA GLY A 250 3.49 -10.77 -1.77
C GLY A 250 2.48 -10.70 -0.63
N PHE A 251 1.24 -10.43 -0.98
CA PHE A 251 0.09 -10.45 -0.09
C PHE A 251 -0.69 -11.74 -0.32
N ASP A 252 -0.75 -12.55 0.72
CA ASP A 252 -1.51 -13.80 0.70
C ASP A 252 -2.88 -13.61 1.36
N TYR A 253 -3.74 -14.61 1.19
CA TYR A 253 -4.96 -14.70 2.01
C TYR A 253 -4.59 -14.78 3.50
N PRO A 254 -5.40 -14.19 4.38
CA PRO A 254 -5.14 -14.23 5.81
C PRO A 254 -5.19 -15.66 6.35
N SER A 255 -4.31 -15.97 7.30
CA SER A 255 -4.35 -17.21 8.06
C SER A 255 -5.59 -17.25 8.97
N GLU A 256 -5.95 -18.44 9.43
CA GLU A 256 -7.04 -18.63 10.40
C GLU A 256 -6.90 -17.69 11.62
N ASP A 257 -5.70 -17.59 12.20
CA ASP A 257 -5.43 -16.71 13.34
C ASP A 257 -5.68 -15.23 13.04
N LEU A 258 -5.31 -14.78 11.83
CA LEU A 258 -5.56 -13.40 11.40
C LEU A 258 -7.03 -13.15 11.15
N ILE A 259 -7.73 -14.10 10.53
CA ILE A 259 -9.17 -14.05 10.34
C ILE A 259 -9.86 -13.94 11.70
N ARG A 260 -9.49 -14.79 12.66
CA ARG A 260 -10.03 -14.75 14.02
C ARG A 260 -9.83 -13.37 14.67
N LYS A 261 -8.63 -12.80 14.58
CA LYS A 261 -8.34 -11.44 15.08
C LYS A 261 -9.18 -10.38 14.37
N PHE A 262 -9.33 -10.50 13.05
CA PHE A 262 -10.13 -9.59 12.24
C PHE A 262 -11.62 -9.64 12.61
N LEU A 263 -12.17 -10.84 12.81
CA LEU A 263 -13.54 -11.04 13.28
C LEU A 263 -13.75 -10.37 14.64
N ILE A 264 -12.88 -10.63 15.61
CA ILE A 264 -12.99 -10.02 16.95
C ILE A 264 -12.95 -8.49 16.88
N LYS A 265 -12.08 -7.94 16.02
CA LYS A 265 -11.99 -6.48 15.79
C LYS A 265 -13.25 -5.88 15.16
N ASN A 266 -14.09 -6.69 14.52
CA ASN A 266 -15.35 -6.31 13.90
C ASN A 266 -16.57 -6.65 14.77
N ASP A 267 -16.37 -6.78 16.08
CA ASP A 267 -17.38 -7.05 17.11
C ASP A 267 -17.96 -8.48 17.07
N ILE A 268 -17.23 -9.45 16.51
CA ILE A 268 -17.61 -10.86 16.58
C ILE A 268 -17.15 -11.47 17.91
N PRO A 269 -18.03 -12.12 18.69
CA PRO A 269 -17.65 -12.78 19.94
C PRO A 269 -16.50 -13.78 19.76
N GLN A 270 -15.59 -13.86 20.73
CA GLN A 270 -14.36 -14.64 20.61
C GLN A 270 -14.62 -16.14 20.41
N GLY A 271 -15.67 -16.67 21.05
CA GLY A 271 -16.09 -18.06 20.87
C GLY A 271 -16.57 -18.30 19.45
N VAL A 272 -17.40 -17.42 18.90
CA VAL A 272 -17.87 -17.51 17.51
C VAL A 272 -16.69 -17.37 16.55
N ALA A 273 -15.87 -16.34 16.71
CA ALA A 273 -14.72 -16.07 15.84
C ALA A 273 -13.77 -17.26 15.73
N GLY A 274 -13.48 -17.97 16.83
CA GLY A 274 -12.61 -19.15 16.82
C GLY A 274 -13.25 -20.42 16.25
N ASN A 275 -14.58 -20.46 16.09
CA ASN A 275 -15.27 -21.59 15.48
C ASN A 275 -15.52 -21.42 13.99
N ILE A 276 -15.38 -20.20 13.46
CA ILE A 276 -15.66 -19.88 12.07
C ILE A 276 -14.43 -19.48 11.27
N SER A 277 -13.31 -19.18 11.95
CA SER A 277 -12.08 -18.71 11.33
C SER A 277 -11.50 -19.72 10.33
N ASP A 278 -11.56 -21.01 10.65
CA ASP A 278 -11.07 -22.12 9.83
C ASP A 278 -11.78 -22.20 8.47
N ARG A 279 -13.10 -21.98 8.45
CA ARG A 279 -13.94 -22.04 7.24
C ARG A 279 -13.80 -20.83 6.31
N LEU A 280 -13.31 -19.71 6.85
CA LEU A 280 -13.11 -18.48 6.10
C LEU A 280 -11.70 -18.40 5.48
N VAL A 281 -10.83 -19.39 5.73
CA VAL A 281 -9.52 -19.49 5.10
C VAL A 281 -9.67 -19.50 3.58
N GLY A 282 -8.82 -18.75 2.88
CA GLY A 282 -8.90 -18.57 1.44
C GLY A 282 -9.85 -17.44 0.99
N ARG A 283 -10.53 -16.75 1.92
CA ARG A 283 -11.27 -15.50 1.64
C ARG A 283 -10.42 -14.29 1.99
N SER A 284 -10.57 -13.19 1.24
CA SER A 284 -9.89 -11.93 1.55
C SER A 284 -10.62 -11.15 2.66
N PHE A 285 -9.91 -10.23 3.31
CA PHE A 285 -10.50 -9.38 4.35
C PHE A 285 -11.71 -8.60 3.84
N ALA A 286 -11.65 -8.08 2.62
CA ALA A 286 -12.77 -7.34 2.02
C ALA A 286 -14.02 -8.21 1.81
N VAL A 287 -13.86 -9.49 1.48
CA VAL A 287 -14.99 -10.43 1.36
C VAL A 287 -15.59 -10.69 2.74
N ILE A 288 -14.75 -10.99 3.74
CA ILE A 288 -15.20 -11.24 5.11
C ILE A 288 -15.93 -10.01 5.68
N GLU A 289 -15.36 -8.81 5.52
CA GLU A 289 -15.97 -7.55 5.95
C GLU A 289 -17.33 -7.30 5.29
N ARG A 290 -17.44 -7.58 3.99
CA ARG A 290 -18.71 -7.45 3.26
C ARG A 290 -19.78 -8.37 3.85
N SER A 291 -19.45 -9.63 4.13
CA SER A 291 -20.37 -10.57 4.77
C SER A 291 -20.77 -10.11 6.18
N ILE A 292 -19.83 -9.62 6.99
CA ILE A 292 -20.16 -9.06 8.32
C ILE A 292 -21.14 -7.89 8.19
N ASN A 293 -20.87 -6.96 7.26
CA ASN A 293 -21.73 -5.79 7.03
C ASN A 293 -23.09 -6.15 6.43
N GLN A 294 -23.17 -7.23 5.65
CA GLN A 294 -24.44 -7.76 5.15
C GLN A 294 -25.24 -8.40 6.28
N ALA A 295 -24.61 -9.22 7.13
CA ALA A 295 -25.24 -9.81 8.30
C ALA A 295 -25.78 -8.75 9.28
N LYS A 296 -25.00 -7.70 9.56
CA LYS A 296 -25.45 -6.55 10.39
C LYS A 296 -26.69 -5.88 9.80
N ARG A 297 -26.77 -5.73 8.47
CA ARG A 297 -27.95 -5.18 7.78
C ARG A 297 -29.16 -6.12 7.88
N ASN A 298 -29.00 -7.42 7.61
CA ASN A 298 -30.10 -8.39 7.70
C ASN A 298 -30.67 -8.45 9.12
N SER A 299 -29.81 -8.43 10.14
CA SER A 299 -30.23 -8.38 11.55
C SER A 299 -31.15 -7.20 11.86
N ILE A 300 -30.83 -6.01 11.34
CA ILE A 300 -31.64 -4.79 11.54
C ILE A 300 -32.96 -4.90 10.76
N LEU A 301 -32.92 -5.39 9.53
CA LEU A 301 -34.10 -5.49 8.66
C LEU A 301 -35.12 -6.53 9.14
N GLU A 302 -34.64 -7.68 9.63
CA GLU A 302 -35.48 -8.80 10.03
C GLU A 302 -35.77 -8.83 11.54
N GLY A 303 -35.13 -7.94 12.32
CA GLY A 303 -35.24 -7.91 13.77
C GLY A 303 -34.68 -9.15 14.47
N ILE A 304 -33.78 -9.89 13.81
CA ILE A 304 -33.10 -11.06 14.37
C ILE A 304 -31.79 -10.67 15.06
N PRO A 305 -31.31 -11.43 16.07
CA PRO A 305 -30.02 -11.17 16.70
C PRO A 305 -28.87 -11.19 15.69
N VAL A 306 -27.93 -10.24 15.81
CA VAL A 306 -26.76 -10.09 14.91
C VAL A 306 -25.98 -11.39 14.78
N ASN A 307 -25.78 -12.11 15.88
CA ASN A 307 -25.09 -13.40 15.89
C ASN A 307 -25.78 -14.43 14.98
N LYS A 308 -27.11 -14.46 14.96
CA LYS A 308 -27.89 -15.36 14.10
C LYS A 308 -27.71 -14.98 12.62
N ALA A 309 -27.87 -13.70 12.29
CA ALA A 309 -27.69 -13.21 10.92
C ALA A 309 -26.26 -13.44 10.40
N MET A 310 -25.25 -13.33 11.27
CA MET A 310 -23.86 -13.61 10.92
C MET A 310 -23.61 -15.06 10.59
N ILE A 311 -24.29 -15.98 11.28
CA ILE A 311 -24.19 -17.40 10.99
C ILE A 311 -24.83 -17.68 9.64
N GLU A 312 -26.04 -17.18 9.40
CA GLU A 312 -26.74 -17.42 8.12
C GLU A 312 -25.94 -16.87 6.93
N GLU A 313 -25.33 -15.71 7.05
CA GLU A 313 -24.53 -15.07 6.00
C GLU A 313 -23.14 -15.70 5.81
N LEU A 314 -22.40 -15.97 6.89
CA LEU A 314 -21.03 -16.48 6.80
C LEU A 314 -20.97 -17.99 6.52
N PHE A 315 -22.05 -18.73 6.75
CA PHE A 315 -22.09 -20.19 6.60
C PHE A 315 -22.87 -20.67 5.36
N GLU A 316 -23.11 -19.81 4.36
CA GLU A 316 -23.76 -20.22 3.10
C GLU A 316 -25.08 -21.00 3.32
N GLY A 317 -25.82 -20.66 4.39
CA GLY A 317 -27.08 -21.33 4.73
C GLY A 317 -26.97 -22.58 5.63
N GLU A 318 -25.81 -22.91 6.23
CA GLU A 318 -25.82 -23.92 7.30
C GLU A 318 -26.61 -23.44 8.52
N SER A 319 -27.42 -24.33 9.09
CA SER A 319 -28.29 -24.01 10.21
C SER A 319 -27.50 -23.70 11.48
N LEU A 320 -28.06 -22.80 12.30
CA LEU A 320 -27.62 -22.50 13.68
C LEU A 320 -27.35 -23.77 14.51
N GLU A 321 -28.06 -24.87 14.21
CA GLU A 321 -27.89 -26.18 14.82
C GLU A 321 -26.48 -26.75 14.61
N LYS A 322 -25.98 -26.74 13.36
CA LYS A 322 -24.65 -27.26 13.05
C LYS A 322 -23.56 -26.50 13.78
N LEU A 323 -23.67 -25.17 13.89
CA LEU A 323 -22.70 -24.39 14.65
C LEU A 323 -22.74 -24.74 16.15
N VAL A 324 -23.92 -24.80 16.74
CA VAL A 324 -24.07 -25.16 18.17
C VAL A 324 -23.45 -26.53 18.45
N LYS A 325 -23.62 -27.50 17.55
CA LYS A 325 -22.94 -28.80 17.65
C LYS A 325 -21.42 -28.69 17.56
N VAL A 326 -20.90 -28.02 16.55
CA VAL A 326 -19.44 -27.86 16.38
C VAL A 326 -18.82 -27.19 17.61
N MET A 327 -19.48 -26.17 18.18
CA MET A 327 -19.04 -25.52 19.42
C MET A 327 -19.04 -26.50 20.61
N HIS A 328 -20.07 -27.34 20.72
CA HIS A 328 -20.19 -28.34 21.78
C HIS A 328 -19.15 -29.48 21.64
N GLU A 329 -18.94 -29.98 20.42
CA GLU A 329 -17.93 -31.00 20.08
C GLU A 329 -16.50 -30.49 20.32
N LYS A 330 -16.24 -29.20 20.08
CA LYS A 330 -15.00 -28.51 20.46
C LYS A 330 -14.88 -28.26 21.98
N GLY A 331 -15.80 -28.80 22.80
CA GLY A 331 -15.72 -28.82 24.26
C GLY A 331 -16.32 -27.60 24.97
N MET A 332 -17.04 -26.72 24.27
CA MET A 332 -17.67 -25.56 24.92
C MET A 332 -18.92 -25.96 25.72
N SER A 333 -19.04 -25.43 26.94
CA SER A 333 -20.24 -25.65 27.77
C SER A 333 -21.48 -24.99 27.16
N GLN A 334 -22.66 -25.59 27.35
CA GLN A 334 -23.94 -25.00 26.91
C GLN A 334 -24.17 -23.57 27.42
N ARG A 335 -23.64 -23.26 28.62
CA ARG A 335 -23.70 -21.92 29.20
C ARG A 335 -22.88 -20.92 28.40
N LEU A 336 -21.68 -21.31 27.96
CA LEU A 336 -20.81 -20.46 27.15
C LEU A 336 -21.39 -20.25 25.75
N ILE A 337 -21.93 -21.31 25.13
CA ILE A 337 -22.60 -21.22 23.82
C ILE A 337 -23.80 -20.26 23.90
N SER A 338 -24.61 -20.37 24.96
CA SER A 338 -25.76 -19.47 25.19
C SER A 338 -25.35 -18.00 25.29
N SER A 339 -24.25 -17.69 25.99
CA SER A 339 -23.77 -16.30 26.10
C SER A 339 -23.13 -15.78 24.81
N GLU A 340 -22.32 -16.59 24.12
CA GLU A 340 -21.61 -16.19 22.90
C GLU A 340 -22.57 -15.94 21.74
N LEU A 341 -23.59 -16.80 21.60
CA LEU A 341 -24.58 -16.69 20.53
C LEU A 341 -25.78 -15.82 20.90
N SER A 342 -25.86 -15.32 22.13
CA SER A 342 -27.03 -14.60 22.66
C SER A 342 -28.33 -15.41 22.51
N LEU A 343 -28.26 -16.72 22.74
CA LEU A 343 -29.38 -17.65 22.66
C LEU A 343 -29.84 -18.08 24.06
N SER A 344 -31.12 -18.42 24.21
CA SER A 344 -31.62 -18.99 25.46
C SER A 344 -31.02 -20.39 25.68
N ARG A 345 -30.66 -20.73 26.93
CA ARG A 345 -30.13 -22.06 27.27
C ARG A 345 -31.04 -23.23 26.84
N PRO A 346 -32.39 -23.14 26.98
CA PRO A 346 -33.27 -24.19 26.50
C PRO A 346 -33.16 -24.41 24.99
N LEU A 347 -33.00 -23.33 24.21
CA LEU A 347 -32.81 -23.42 22.78
C LEU A 347 -31.47 -24.09 22.45
N VAL A 348 -30.37 -23.70 23.11
CA VAL A 348 -29.06 -24.36 22.93
C VAL A 348 -29.14 -25.86 23.20
N LYS A 349 -29.76 -26.26 24.32
CA LYS A 349 -29.95 -27.68 24.66
C LYS A 349 -30.75 -28.42 23.58
N LYS A 350 -31.84 -27.83 23.11
CA LYS A 350 -32.69 -28.40 22.04
C LYS A 350 -31.91 -28.58 20.73
N LEU A 351 -31.10 -27.59 20.33
CA LEU A 351 -30.30 -27.64 19.10
C LEU A 351 -29.20 -28.71 19.17
N ILE A 352 -28.65 -28.99 20.36
CA ILE A 352 -27.69 -30.10 20.56
C ILE A 352 -28.40 -31.46 20.45
N GLU A 353 -29.59 -31.59 21.05
CA GLU A 353 -30.35 -32.86 21.09
C GLU A 353 -30.96 -33.25 19.74
N ILE A 354 -31.51 -32.29 18.97
CA ILE A 354 -32.19 -32.56 17.69
C ILE A 354 -31.28 -33.28 16.70
N GLY A 355 -30.03 -32.85 16.59
CA GLY A 355 -29.17 -33.34 15.54
C GLY A 355 -28.31 -34.56 15.93
N GLY A 356 -28.50 -35.13 17.13
CA GLY A 356 -28.04 -36.49 17.41
C GLY A 356 -28.83 -37.56 16.64
N ALA A 357 -30.06 -37.24 16.24
CA ALA A 357 -30.96 -38.18 15.56
C ALA A 357 -30.72 -38.34 14.04
N GLU A 358 -29.90 -37.48 13.42
CA GLU A 358 -29.62 -37.55 11.97
C GLU A 358 -28.32 -38.30 11.62
N ASN A 359 -27.44 -38.57 12.59
CA ASN A 359 -26.18 -39.33 12.36
C ASN A 359 -26.31 -40.84 12.66
N GLU A 360 -27.51 -41.34 12.95
CA GLU A 360 -27.80 -42.77 13.19
C GLU A 360 -28.60 -43.45 12.05
N LYS A 361 -28.62 -42.89 10.85
CA LYS A 361 -29.23 -43.54 9.67
C LYS A 361 -28.31 -43.62 8.47
#